data_AF-A0A352IZE9-F1
#
_entry.id   AF-A0A352IZE9-F1
#
_cell.length_a   1.000
_cell.length_b   1.000
_cell.length_c   1.000
_cell.angle_alpha   90.00
_cell.angle_beta   90.00
_cell.angle_gamma   90.00
#
_symmetry.space_group_name_H-M   'P 1'
#
loop_
_entity.id
_entity.type
_entity.pdbx_description
1 polymer ?
#
loop_
_entity_poly.entity_id
_entity_poly.type
_entity_poly.pdbx_seq_one_letter_code
_entity_poly.pdbx_strand_id
1 'polypeptide(L)'
;TPVNQFEAAIRTVCEPIFEKPLKDISFGHFLLRLFQTARRFNMEVQPQLVLLQKTLLNVEGLGRQLYPDLDLWSTAQPYLETWMRKRIGPSGLIKSLQSHLPSWLEQSPEMPQLVHDAL
;
A
#
# COMPACT_ATOMS: atom_id res chain seq x y z
N THR A 1 -6.90 -10.30 -14.52
CA THR A 1 -5.51 -10.45 -14.04
C THR A 1 -5.50 -10.51 -12.52
N PRO A 2 -4.44 -11.03 -11.87
CA PRO A 2 -4.32 -11.05 -10.41
C PRO A 2 -4.50 -9.67 -9.76
N VAL A 3 -4.07 -8.61 -10.47
CA VAL A 3 -4.23 -7.21 -10.08
C VAL A 3 -5.71 -6.82 -9.89
N ASN A 4 -6.59 -7.20 -10.81
CA ASN A 4 -8.02 -6.86 -10.71
C ASN A 4 -8.70 -7.58 -9.54
N GLN A 5 -8.27 -8.80 -9.22
CA GLN A 5 -8.78 -9.53 -8.05
C GLN A 5 -8.31 -8.89 -6.74
N PHE A 6 -7.07 -8.42 -6.70
CA PHE A 6 -6.52 -7.69 -5.56
C PHE A 6 -7.26 -6.37 -5.35
N GLU A 7 -7.46 -5.59 -6.42
CA GLU A 7 -8.21 -4.34 -6.36
C GLU A 7 -9.64 -4.56 -5.84
N ALA A 8 -10.35 -5.56 -6.37
CA ALA A 8 -11.69 -5.90 -5.92
C ALA A 8 -11.71 -6.28 -4.43
N ALA A 9 -10.76 -7.08 -3.98
CA ALA A 9 -10.67 -7.48 -2.58
C ALA A 9 -10.37 -6.30 -1.64
N ILE A 10 -9.47 -5.39 -2.03
CA ILE A 10 -9.19 -4.16 -1.28
C ILE A 10 -10.43 -3.26 -1.24
N ARG A 11 -11.12 -3.07 -2.36
CA ARG A 11 -12.36 -2.28 -2.46
C ARG A 11 -13.43 -2.82 -1.51
N THR A 12 -13.68 -4.12 -1.50
CA THR A 12 -14.64 -4.77 -0.59
C THR A 12 -14.31 -4.53 0.89
N VAL A 13 -13.03 -4.42 1.25
CA VAL A 13 -12.61 -4.14 2.63
C VAL A 13 -12.74 -2.64 2.96
N CYS A 14 -12.55 -1.74 1.99
CA CYS A 14 -12.58 -0.29 2.18
C CYS A 14 -13.98 0.34 2.09
N GLU A 15 -14.85 -0.13 1.21
CA GLU A 15 -16.22 0.42 1.02
C GLU A 15 -17.03 0.56 2.31
N PRO A 16 -17.03 -0.40 3.27
CA PRO A 16 -17.85 -0.30 4.46
C PRO A 16 -17.49 0.85 5.41
N ILE A 17 -16.24 1.34 5.35
CA ILE A 17 -15.72 2.41 6.23
C ILE A 17 -15.60 3.76 5.51
N PHE A 18 -15.80 3.78 4.20
CA PHE A 18 -15.63 4.98 3.38
C PHE A 18 -16.63 6.07 3.80
N GLU A 19 -16.14 7.29 3.99
CA GLU A 19 -16.93 8.48 4.37
C GLU A 19 -17.77 8.32 5.65
N LYS A 20 -17.37 7.43 6.56
CA LYS A 20 -18.05 7.23 7.85
C LYS A 20 -17.20 7.72 9.02
N PRO A 21 -17.83 8.38 10.01
CA PRO A 21 -17.12 8.84 11.19
C PRO A 21 -16.70 7.67 12.08
N LEU A 22 -15.67 7.88 12.91
CA LEU A 22 -15.07 6.87 13.79
C LEU A 22 -16.08 6.20 14.73
N LYS A 23 -17.12 6.92 15.16
CA LYS A 23 -18.19 6.37 16.00
C LYS A 23 -18.98 5.25 15.31
N ASP A 24 -19.09 5.25 13.98
CA ASP A 24 -19.94 4.36 13.20
C ASP A 24 -19.19 3.19 12.54
N ILE A 25 -17.86 3.15 12.64
CA ILE A 25 -17.00 2.10 12.06
C ILE A 25 -16.19 1.42 13.15
N SER A 26 -15.70 0.19 12.93
CA SER A 26 -14.64 -0.40 13.78
C SER A 26 -13.33 -0.44 13.01
N PHE A 27 -12.41 0.47 13.36
CA PHE A 27 -11.15 0.59 12.64
C PHE A 27 -10.24 -0.61 12.88
N GLY A 28 -10.19 -1.13 14.10
CA GLY A 28 -9.48 -2.37 14.41
C GLY A 28 -9.96 -3.57 13.58
N HIS A 29 -11.27 -3.70 13.36
CA HIS A 29 -11.84 -4.80 12.55
C HIS A 29 -11.56 -4.62 11.06
N PHE A 30 -11.54 -3.37 10.57
CA PHE A 30 -11.09 -3.04 9.22
C PHE A 30 -9.62 -3.46 8.98
N LEU A 31 -8.70 -3.09 9.88
CA LEU A 31 -7.28 -3.46 9.76
C LEU A 31 -7.06 -4.98 9.75
N LEU A 32 -7.80 -5.73 10.57
CA LEU A 32 -7.77 -7.19 10.55
C LEU A 32 -8.14 -7.75 9.18
N ARG A 33 -9.24 -7.27 8.60
CA ARG A 33 -9.71 -7.70 7.27
C ARG A 33 -8.72 -7.32 6.18
N LEU A 34 -8.09 -6.15 6.28
CA LEU A 34 -7.08 -5.69 5.34
C LEU A 34 -5.85 -6.61 5.35
N PHE A 35 -5.30 -6.94 6.53
CA PHE A 35 -4.16 -7.85 6.64
C PHE A 35 -4.50 -9.30 6.27
N GLN A 36 -5.70 -9.77 6.58
CA GLN A 36 -6.18 -11.08 6.10
C GLN A 36 -6.26 -11.12 4.58
N THR A 37 -6.76 -10.06 3.97
CA THR A 37 -6.85 -9.93 2.51
C THR A 37 -5.46 -9.90 1.89
N ALA A 38 -4.52 -9.11 2.43
CA ALA A 38 -3.13 -9.07 1.95
C ALA A 38 -2.46 -10.46 1.99
N ARG A 39 -2.64 -11.23 3.08
CA ARG A 39 -2.12 -12.60 3.19
C ARG A 39 -2.66 -13.54 2.12
N ARG A 40 -3.93 -13.39 1.71
CA ARG A 40 -4.53 -14.20 0.64
C ARG A 40 -3.84 -14.01 -0.72
N PHE A 41 -3.17 -12.88 -0.92
CA PHE A 41 -2.38 -12.59 -2.13
C PHE A 41 -0.87 -12.85 -1.92
N ASN A 42 -0.50 -13.71 -0.96
CA ASN A 42 0.90 -14.04 -0.62
C ASN A 42 1.75 -12.83 -0.22
N MET A 43 1.14 -11.76 0.31
CA MET A 43 1.89 -10.66 0.92
C MET A 43 2.27 -11.06 2.35
N GLU A 44 3.57 -11.08 2.67
CA GLU A 44 4.03 -11.31 4.03
C GLU A 44 3.62 -10.16 4.95
N VAL A 45 2.75 -10.46 5.92
CA VAL A 45 2.39 -9.52 6.98
C VAL A 45 3.37 -9.71 8.12
N GLN A 46 4.25 -8.73 8.35
CA GLN A 46 5.23 -8.78 9.42
C GLN A 46 4.55 -8.81 10.81
N PRO A 47 5.06 -9.59 11.79
CA PRO A 47 4.49 -9.66 13.14
C PRO A 47 4.38 -8.29 13.84
N GLN A 48 5.26 -7.35 13.50
CA GLN A 48 5.28 -5.98 14.01
C GLN A 48 4.00 -5.21 13.68
N LEU A 49 3.35 -5.52 12.54
CA LEU A 49 2.09 -4.90 12.12
C LEU A 49 0.91 -5.35 12.99
N VAL A 50 0.99 -6.55 13.58
CA VAL A 50 0.01 -7.05 14.56
C VAL A 50 0.12 -6.28 15.88
N LEU A 51 1.34 -5.90 16.29
CA LEU A 51 1.56 -5.09 17.48
C LEU A 51 1.07 -3.63 17.28
N LEU A 52 1.30 -3.05 16.09
CA LEU A 52 0.77 -1.74 15.70
C LEU A 52 -0.76 -1.70 15.83
N GLN A 53 -1.43 -2.79 15.47
CA GLN A 53 -2.88 -2.91 15.58
C GLN A 53 -3.38 -2.69 17.02
N LYS A 54 -2.65 -3.16 18.04
CA LYS A 54 -3.00 -2.94 19.45
C LYS A 54 -2.91 -1.46 19.83
N THR A 55 -1.92 -0.76 19.30
CA THR A 55 -1.79 0.69 19.48
C THR A 55 -2.92 1.43 18.78
N LEU A 56 -3.24 1.07 17.53
CA LEU A 56 -4.32 1.68 16.75
C LEU A 56 -5.70 1.45 17.38
N LEU A 57 -5.95 0.30 18.00
CA LEU A 57 -7.15 0.03 18.79
C LEU A 57 -7.28 0.94 20.02
N ASN A 58 -6.18 1.21 20.71
CA ASN A 58 -6.18 2.12 21.86
C ASN A 58 -6.45 3.57 21.41
N VAL A 59 -5.79 4.00 20.33
CA VAL A 59 -6.01 5.31 19.71
C VAL A 59 -7.43 5.47 19.18
N GLU A 60 -8.04 4.42 18.62
CA GLU A 60 -9.46 4.41 18.22
C GLU A 60 -10.38 4.66 19.43
N GLY A 61 -10.12 3.98 20.55
CA GLY A 61 -10.90 4.16 21.78
C GLY A 61 -10.85 5.60 22.30
N LEU A 62 -9.66 6.20 22.31
CA LEU A 62 -9.48 7.62 22.66
C LEU A 62 -10.12 8.55 21.63
N GLY A 63 -9.94 8.25 20.33
CA GLY A 63 -10.51 9.01 19.22
C GLY A 63 -12.03 9.06 19.28
N ARG A 64 -12.71 7.96 19.64
CA ARG A 64 -14.17 7.93 19.80
C ARG A 64 -14.66 8.83 20.94
N GLN A 65 -13.87 8.96 22.00
CA GLN A 65 -14.22 9.80 23.15
C GLN A 65 -13.98 11.29 22.87
N LEU A 66 -12.89 11.62 22.15
CA LEU A 66 -12.45 12.99 21.94
C LEU A 66 -12.98 13.61 20.62
N TYR A 67 -13.08 12.80 19.56
CA TYR A 67 -13.45 13.23 18.21
C TYR A 67 -14.33 12.17 17.52
N PRO A 68 -15.57 11.95 17.98
CA PRO A 68 -16.45 10.89 17.48
C PRO A 68 -16.80 11.04 15.99
N ASP A 69 -16.84 12.28 15.50
CA ASP A 69 -17.19 12.62 14.12
C ASP A 69 -15.99 12.63 13.16
N LEU A 70 -14.80 12.24 13.63
CA LEU A 70 -13.59 12.17 12.80
C LEU A 70 -13.76 11.11 11.71
N ASP A 71 -13.70 11.54 10.45
CA ASP A 71 -13.55 10.66 9.31
C ASP A 71 -12.05 10.39 9.06
N LEU A 72 -11.65 9.13 9.27
CA LEU A 72 -10.26 8.69 9.10
C LEU A 72 -9.81 8.75 7.65
N TRP A 73 -10.71 8.54 6.69
CA TRP A 73 -10.34 8.46 5.28
C TRP A 73 -9.97 9.83 4.72
N SER A 74 -10.85 10.82 4.87
CA SER A 74 -10.56 12.20 4.46
C SER A 74 -9.35 12.77 5.18
N THR A 75 -9.15 12.42 6.46
CA THR A 75 -7.98 12.83 7.23
C THR A 75 -6.67 12.19 6.69
N ALA A 76 -6.72 10.93 6.28
CA ALA A 76 -5.54 10.19 5.78
C ALA A 76 -5.23 10.45 4.30
N GLN A 77 -6.21 10.88 3.51
CA GLN A 77 -6.11 11.14 2.07
C GLN A 77 -4.87 11.96 1.65
N PRO A 78 -4.56 13.14 2.23
CA PRO A 78 -3.41 13.94 1.79
C PRO A 78 -2.06 13.24 2.00
N TYR A 79 -1.97 12.38 3.02
CA TYR A 79 -0.77 11.58 3.30
C TYR A 79 -0.59 10.46 2.27
N LEU A 80 -1.68 9.76 1.96
CA LEU A 80 -1.73 8.72 0.91
C LEU A 80 -1.34 9.29 -0.45
N GLU A 81 -1.93 10.42 -0.83
CA GLU A 81 -1.64 11.08 -2.11
C GLU A 81 -0.17 11.47 -2.21
N THR A 82 0.38 12.07 -1.16
CA THR A 82 1.79 12.45 -1.11
C THR A 82 2.72 11.24 -1.17
N TRP A 83 2.37 10.15 -0.50
CA TRP A 83 3.13 8.89 -0.55
C TRP A 83 3.08 8.26 -1.95
N MET A 84 1.90 8.18 -2.56
CA MET A 84 1.72 7.66 -3.92
C MET A 84 2.52 8.48 -4.93
N ARG A 85 2.46 9.82 -4.85
CA ARG A 85 3.22 10.72 -5.72
C ARG A 85 4.73 10.50 -5.59
N LYS A 86 5.25 10.21 -4.39
CA LYS A 86 6.67 9.89 -4.19
C LYS A 86 7.06 8.53 -4.77
N ARG A 87 6.17 7.53 -4.70
CA ARG A 87 6.47 6.16 -5.11
C ARG A 87 6.27 5.91 -6.61
N ILE A 88 5.23 6.50 -7.19
CA ILE A 88 4.80 6.29 -8.59
C ILE A 88 5.17 7.49 -9.47
N GLY A 89 5.53 8.63 -8.88
CA GLY A 89 5.88 9.84 -9.62
C GLY A 89 7.20 9.76 -10.38
N PRO A 90 7.48 10.76 -11.24
CA PRO A 90 8.67 10.81 -12.10
C PRO A 90 9.98 10.71 -11.32
N SER A 91 10.02 11.23 -10.09
CA SER A 91 11.17 11.10 -9.19
C SER A 91 11.46 9.64 -8.80
N GLY A 92 10.43 8.82 -8.63
CA GLY A 92 10.54 7.39 -8.35
C GLY A 92 11.04 6.61 -9.56
N LEU A 93 10.53 6.96 -10.76
CA LEU A 93 10.99 6.39 -12.03
C LEU A 93 12.47 6.72 -12.31
N ILE A 94 12.89 7.97 -12.12
CA ILE A 94 14.29 8.39 -12.29
C ILE A 94 15.21 7.66 -11.31
N LYS A 95 14.81 7.53 -10.04
CA LYS A 95 15.56 6.76 -9.04
C LYS A 95 15.69 5.29 -9.43
N SER A 96 14.59 4.68 -9.88
CA SER A 96 14.58 3.29 -10.34
C SER A 96 15.52 3.09 -11.54
N LEU A 97 15.51 4.01 -12.50
CA LEU A 97 16.42 3.98 -13.64
C LEU A 97 17.89 4.12 -13.20
N GLN A 98 18.20 5.06 -12.30
CA GLN A 98 19.56 5.23 -11.77
C GLN A 98 20.05 3.99 -11.01
N SER A 99 19.19 3.30 -10.27
CA SER A 99 19.59 2.08 -9.54
C SER A 99 19.82 0.87 -10.45
N HIS A 100 19.21 0.82 -11.63
CA HIS A 100 19.36 -0.30 -12.59
C HIS A 100 20.41 -0.03 -13.68
N LEU A 101 20.81 1.24 -13.86
CA LEU A 101 21.82 1.64 -14.85
C LEU A 101 23.19 0.91 -14.71
N PRO A 102 23.75 0.71 -13.50
CA PRO A 102 25.04 0.02 -13.35
C PRO A 102 24.96 -1.44 -13.81
N SER A 103 23.85 -2.11 -13.50
CA SER A 103 23.60 -3.50 -13.88
C SER A 103 23.47 -3.66 -15.40
N TRP A 104 22.87 -2.67 -16.08
CA TRP A 104 22.78 -2.65 -17.55
C TRP A 104 24.12 -2.37 -18.21
N LEU A 105 24.97 -1.54 -17.60
CA LEU A 105 26.33 -1.28 -18.06
C LEU A 105 27.23 -2.51 -17.91
N GLU A 106 27.08 -3.28 -16.82
CA GLU A 106 27.80 -4.54 -16.61
C GLU A 106 27.40 -5.63 -17.62
N GLN A 107 26.14 -5.65 -18.08
CA GLN A 107 25.65 -6.58 -19.11
C GLN A 107 25.84 -6.07 -20.56
N SER A 108 26.27 -4.82 -20.73
CA SER A 108 26.45 -4.20 -22.06
C SER A 108 27.49 -4.86 -22.98
N PRO A 109 28.58 -5.51 -22.50
CA PRO A 109 29.58 -6.09 -23.41
C PRO A 109 29.09 -7.31 -24.19
N GLU A 110 28.07 -8.03 -23.71
CA GLU A 110 27.56 -9.27 -24.34
C GLU A 110 26.36 -9.04 -25.29
N MET A 111 25.78 -7.84 -25.29
CA MET A 111 24.66 -7.44 -26.16
C MET A 111 24.90 -7.54 -27.68
N PRO A 112 26.12 -7.39 -28.25
CA PRO A 112 26.29 -7.42 -29.70
C PRO A 112 25.96 -8.78 -30.34
N GLN A 113 26.16 -9.90 -29.62
CA GLN A 113 26.01 -11.24 -30.19
C GLN A 113 24.54 -11.66 -30.33
N LEU A 114 23.69 -11.31 -29.35
CA LEU A 114 22.27 -11.67 -29.36
C LEU A 114 21.44 -10.88 -30.38
N VAL A 115 21.87 -9.68 -30.75
CA VAL A 115 21.23 -8.86 -31.80
C VAL A 115 21.61 -9.36 -33.20
N HIS A 116 22.80 -9.93 -33.35
CA HIS A 116 23.22 -10.52 -34.62
C HIS A 116 22.59 -11.89 -34.90
N ASP A 117 22.30 -12.70 -33.87
CA ASP A 117 21.63 -14.00 -34.05
C ASP A 117 20.10 -13.89 -34.26
N ALA A 118 19.51 -12.70 -34.02
CA ALA A 118 18.08 -12.44 -34.17
C ALA A 118 17.69 -11.72 -35.48
N LEU A 119 18.66 -11.39 -36.33
CA LEU A 119 18.49 -10.78 -37.67
C LEU A 119 18.87 -11.77 -38.77
#